data_AF-A0A7X7FPC3-F1
#
_entry.id   AF-A0A7X7FPC3-F1
#
_cell.length_a   1.000
_cell.length_b   1.000
_cell.length_c   1.000
_cell.angle_alpha   90.00
_cell.angle_beta   90.00
_cell.angle_gamma   90.00
#
_symmetry.space_group_name_H-M   'P 1'
#
loop_
_entity.id
_entity.type
_entity.pdbx_description
1 polymer ?
#
loop_
_entity_poly.entity_id
_entity_poly.type
_entity_poly.pdbx_seq_one_letter_code
_entity_poly.pdbx_strand_id
1 'polypeptide(L)'
;MWPFGGWKRLKRGLRRLWRLGDSRMSIDLDELTELAEITPTKKYVNLLLLAMARDDVREVVLTSSRPLPPSKIYPGAEIPPFESVVNRLKVVANLDPVIYQHPKEGRIELTIGSDPVAVHVRFVDTGPERSVHLRMEWLESPAG
;
A
#
# COMPACT_ATOMS: atom_id res chain seq x y z
N MET A 1 21.48 1.70 -11.37
CA MET A 1 21.93 2.26 -10.09
C MET A 1 20.77 3.04 -9.50
N TRP A 2 20.08 2.49 -8.49
CA TRP A 2 18.91 3.13 -7.87
C TRP A 2 19.35 4.09 -6.75
N PRO A 3 18.67 5.23 -6.52
CA PRO A 3 19.04 6.19 -5.48
C PRO A 3 18.60 5.71 -4.08
N PHE A 4 19.36 4.80 -3.47
CA PHE A 4 19.17 4.36 -2.09
C PHE A 4 19.92 5.28 -1.10
N GLY A 5 19.42 6.51 -0.89
CA GLY A 5 19.97 7.44 0.12
C GLY A 5 19.32 7.34 1.50
N GLY A 6 18.03 6.99 1.58
CA GLY A 6 17.24 7.11 2.81
C GLY A 6 17.23 5.88 3.74
N TRP A 7 17.50 4.68 3.23
CA TRP A 7 17.17 3.44 3.96
C TRP A 7 18.20 3.00 5.02
N LYS A 8 19.40 3.60 5.06
CA LYS A 8 20.43 3.24 6.06
C LYS A 8 20.09 3.65 7.50
N ARG A 9 19.15 4.58 7.72
CA ARG A 9 18.70 4.98 9.07
C ARG A 9 17.71 4.00 9.72
N LEU A 10 17.10 3.09 8.94
CA LEU A 10 16.02 2.22 9.42
C LEU A 10 16.48 0.99 10.24
N LYS A 11 17.78 0.67 10.28
CA LYS A 11 18.28 -0.51 11.01
C LYS A 11 18.37 -0.35 12.54
N ARG A 12 18.15 0.85 13.10
CA ARG A 12 18.32 1.11 14.55
C ARG A 12 17.01 1.07 15.37
N GLY A 13 15.84 1.13 14.72
CA GLY A 13 14.53 1.08 15.40
C GLY A 13 13.99 -0.34 15.62
N LEU A 14 14.48 -1.32 14.84
CA LEU A 14 13.91 -2.66 14.71
C LEU A 14 13.95 -3.56 15.97
N ARG A 15 14.58 -3.13 17.07
CA ARG A 15 14.69 -3.93 18.31
C ARG A 15 13.81 -3.46 19.47
N ARG A 16 13.15 -2.30 19.37
CA ARG A 16 12.39 -1.74 20.51
C ARG A 16 10.88 -1.99 20.49
N LEU A 17 10.30 -2.34 19.34
CA LEU A 17 8.84 -2.40 19.17
C LEU A 17 8.20 -3.79 19.32
N TRP A 18 8.97 -4.81 19.74
CA TRP A 18 8.43 -6.15 20.03
C TRP A 18 8.07 -6.35 21.52
N ARG A 19 7.94 -5.27 22.31
CA ARG A 19 7.73 -5.33 23.77
C ARG A 19 6.46 -4.66 24.29
N LEU A 20 5.46 -4.48 23.46
CA LEU A 20 4.11 -4.12 23.89
C LEU A 20 3.12 -5.02 23.17
N GLY A 21 3.00 -6.24 23.69
CA GLY A 21 1.69 -6.87 23.71
C GLY A 21 0.88 -6.12 24.76
N ASP A 22 -0.21 -5.51 24.34
CA ASP A 22 -1.35 -5.35 25.24
C ASP A 22 -2.66 -5.38 24.45
N SER A 23 -3.66 -5.92 25.12
CA SER A 23 -4.83 -6.59 24.56
C SER A 23 -5.89 -5.60 24.03
N ARG A 24 -6.44 -5.88 22.84
CA ARG A 24 -7.84 -5.66 22.36
C ARG A 24 -7.93 -5.57 20.83
N MET A 25 -7.46 -6.60 20.12
CA MET A 25 -8.00 -6.86 18.78
C MET A 25 -8.75 -8.18 18.87
N SER A 26 -10.05 -8.10 19.14
CA SER A 26 -10.95 -9.16 18.71
C SER A 26 -10.93 -9.10 17.19
N ILE A 27 -10.07 -9.91 16.57
CA ILE A 27 -10.17 -10.21 15.15
C ILE A 27 -11.40 -11.09 15.03
N ASP A 28 -12.42 -10.61 14.33
CA ASP A 28 -13.68 -11.35 14.17
C ASP A 28 -13.41 -12.66 13.41
N LEU A 29 -14.05 -13.77 13.80
CA LEU A 29 -13.82 -15.06 13.12
C LEU A 29 -14.30 -15.01 11.67
N ASP A 30 -15.24 -14.12 11.36
CA ASP A 30 -15.72 -13.85 10.01
C ASP A 30 -14.69 -13.03 9.19
N GLU A 31 -13.95 -12.08 9.81
CA GLU A 31 -12.82 -11.38 9.18
C GLU A 31 -11.65 -12.34 8.86
N LEU A 32 -11.43 -13.36 9.69
CA LEU A 32 -10.45 -14.43 9.43
C LEU A 32 -10.87 -15.36 8.28
N THR A 33 -12.17 -15.54 8.07
CA THR A 33 -12.73 -16.32 6.97
C THR A 33 -12.64 -15.54 5.65
N GLU A 34 -12.83 -14.21 5.69
CA GLU A 34 -12.53 -13.33 4.55
C GLU A 34 -11.02 -13.27 4.22
N LEU A 35 -10.15 -13.33 5.24
CA LEU A 35 -8.68 -13.40 5.08
C LEU A 35 -8.22 -14.67 4.34
N ALA A 36 -8.99 -15.77 4.41
CA ALA A 36 -8.69 -17.02 3.72
C ALA A 36 -8.95 -16.96 2.21
N GLU A 37 -9.81 -16.05 1.73
CA GLU A 37 -10.15 -15.89 0.30
C GLU A 37 -9.53 -14.63 -0.35
N ILE A 38 -8.65 -13.91 0.35
CA ILE A 38 -8.01 -12.73 -0.22
C ILE A 38 -7.05 -13.14 -1.35
N THR A 39 -7.40 -12.75 -2.58
CA THR A 39 -6.52 -12.94 -3.74
C THR A 39 -5.13 -12.35 -3.48
N PRO A 40 -4.04 -12.95 -4.01
CA PRO A 40 -2.68 -12.46 -3.80
C PRO A 40 -2.52 -10.96 -4.08
N THR A 41 -3.25 -10.46 -5.08
CA THR A 41 -3.30 -9.03 -5.44
C THR A 41 -3.91 -8.15 -4.36
N LYS A 42 -5.09 -8.52 -3.81
CA LYS A 42 -5.74 -7.76 -2.74
C LYS A 42 -4.83 -7.72 -1.51
N LYS A 43 -4.26 -8.87 -1.14
CA LYS A 43 -3.34 -9.00 -0.01
C LYS A 43 -2.11 -8.12 -0.19
N TYR A 44 -1.49 -8.18 -1.37
CA TYR A 44 -0.32 -7.36 -1.69
C TYR A 44 -0.60 -5.86 -1.59
N VAL A 45 -1.71 -5.38 -2.16
CA VAL A 45 -2.06 -3.94 -2.11
C VAL A 45 -2.28 -3.48 -0.68
N ASN A 46 -3.02 -4.25 0.13
CA ASN A 46 -3.25 -3.91 1.53
C ASN A 46 -1.92 -3.85 2.32
N LEU A 47 -1.03 -4.82 2.11
CA LEU A 47 0.28 -4.86 2.76
C LEU A 47 1.20 -3.74 2.29
N LEU A 48 1.13 -3.33 1.01
CA LEU A 48 1.87 -2.19 0.48
C LEU A 48 1.47 -0.89 1.20
N LEU A 49 0.17 -0.63 1.32
CA LEU A 49 -0.36 0.56 1.98
C LEU A 49 -0.05 0.56 3.48
N LEU A 50 -0.19 -0.58 4.15
CA LEU A 50 0.20 -0.73 5.55
C LEU A 50 1.71 -0.52 5.75
N ALA A 51 2.55 -1.03 4.85
CA ALA A 51 3.99 -0.81 4.90
C ALA A 51 4.36 0.66 4.70
N MET A 52 3.66 1.37 3.82
CA MET A 52 3.83 2.81 3.67
C MET A 52 3.57 3.54 4.97
N ALA A 53 2.44 3.25 5.63
CA ALA A 53 2.09 3.88 6.89
C ALA A 53 3.05 3.53 8.02
N ARG A 54 3.33 2.23 8.23
CA ARG A 54 4.18 1.75 9.32
C ARG A 54 5.62 2.27 9.23
N ASP A 55 6.15 2.35 8.01
CA ASP A 55 7.53 2.77 7.77
C ASP A 55 7.63 4.29 7.45
N ASP A 56 6.54 5.06 7.63
CA ASP A 56 6.39 6.50 7.31
C ASP A 56 6.89 6.87 5.90
N VAL A 57 6.57 6.01 4.92
CA VAL A 57 6.88 6.24 3.51
C VAL A 57 5.75 7.04 2.88
N ARG A 58 6.02 8.34 2.65
CA ARG A 58 5.04 9.25 2.07
C ARG A 58 4.78 9.05 0.59
N GLU A 59 5.75 8.53 -0.17
CA GLU A 59 5.63 8.37 -1.62
C GLU A 59 6.19 7.04 -2.11
N VAL A 60 5.46 6.40 -3.02
CA VAL A 60 5.88 5.18 -3.73
C VAL A 60 5.56 5.31 -5.21
N VAL A 61 6.49 4.91 -6.06
CA VAL A 61 6.27 4.81 -7.50
C VAL A 61 6.46 3.37 -7.93
N LEU A 62 5.40 2.79 -8.47
CA LEU A 62 5.42 1.48 -9.11
C LEU A 62 5.55 1.68 -10.62
N THR A 63 6.41 0.92 -11.29
CA THR A 63 6.53 0.98 -12.75
C THR A 63 6.51 -0.41 -13.37
N SER A 64 6.04 -0.52 -14.61
CA SER A 64 5.95 -1.79 -15.33
C SER A 64 7.31 -2.41 -15.66
N SER A 65 8.36 -1.59 -15.71
CA SER A 65 9.73 -2.05 -16.03
C SER A 65 10.47 -2.63 -14.82
N ARG A 66 9.96 -2.40 -13.61
CA ARG A 66 10.64 -2.69 -12.35
C ARG A 66 9.86 -3.75 -11.57
N PRO A 67 10.54 -4.71 -10.91
CA PRO A 67 9.87 -5.62 -9.99
C PRO A 67 9.14 -4.84 -8.90
N LEU A 68 7.92 -5.30 -8.59
CA LEU A 68 7.15 -4.77 -7.48
C LEU A 68 7.92 -4.97 -6.16
N PRO A 69 7.87 -4.01 -5.22
CA PRO A 69 8.58 -4.11 -3.96
C PRO A 69 8.06 -5.30 -3.14
N PRO A 70 8.95 -6.15 -2.58
CA PRO A 70 8.51 -7.25 -1.75
C PRO A 70 7.84 -6.71 -0.47
N SER A 71 6.70 -7.28 -0.10
CA SER A 71 6.06 -6.93 1.17
C SER A 71 6.92 -7.48 2.33
N LYS A 72 7.63 -6.60 3.04
CA LYS A 72 8.42 -6.99 4.22
C LYS A 72 7.55 -7.45 5.40
N ILE A 73 6.25 -7.20 5.32
CA ILE A 73 5.27 -7.48 6.39
C ILE A 73 4.83 -8.94 6.36
N TYR A 74 4.95 -9.64 5.22
CA TYR A 74 4.54 -11.04 5.10
C TYR A 74 5.60 -11.86 4.34
N PRO A 75 6.50 -12.55 5.05
CA PRO A 75 7.41 -13.51 4.44
C PRO A 75 6.61 -14.57 3.68
N GLY A 76 6.85 -14.71 2.38
CA GLY A 76 6.12 -15.68 1.53
C GLY A 76 4.86 -15.15 0.86
N ALA A 77 4.56 -13.85 0.94
CA ALA A 77 3.53 -13.26 0.08
C ALA A 77 3.96 -13.34 -1.38
N GLU A 78 3.15 -14.00 -2.20
CA GLU A 78 3.30 -14.00 -3.65
C GLU A 78 3.23 -12.56 -4.18
N ILE A 79 4.19 -12.19 -5.04
CA ILE A 79 4.20 -10.89 -5.69
C ILE A 79 3.32 -11.00 -6.94
N PRO A 80 2.15 -10.35 -6.98
CA PRO A 80 1.24 -10.42 -8.13
C PRO A 80 1.82 -9.69 -9.36
N PRO A 81 1.27 -9.92 -10.56
CA PRO A 81 1.61 -9.13 -11.74
C PRO A 81 1.29 -7.64 -11.56
N PHE A 82 2.11 -6.77 -12.16
CA PHE A 82 1.93 -5.31 -12.14
C PHE A 82 0.51 -4.89 -12.55
N GLU A 83 -0.01 -5.42 -13.66
CA GLU A 83 -1.36 -5.09 -14.16
C GLU A 83 -2.47 -5.39 -13.15
N SER A 84 -2.36 -6.51 -12.43
CA SER A 84 -3.33 -6.88 -11.40
C SER A 84 -3.32 -5.87 -10.26
N VAL A 85 -2.14 -5.41 -9.84
CA VAL A 85 -1.98 -4.39 -8.81
C VAL A 85 -2.55 -3.05 -9.26
N VAL A 86 -2.26 -2.62 -10.50
CA VAL A 86 -2.80 -1.38 -11.07
C VAL A 86 -4.33 -1.41 -11.09
N ASN A 87 -4.92 -2.48 -11.61
CA ASN A 87 -6.37 -2.62 -11.66
C ASN A 87 -7.00 -2.63 -10.27
N ARG A 88 -6.36 -3.31 -9.30
CA ARG A 88 -6.84 -3.28 -7.91
C ARG A 88 -6.77 -1.87 -7.32
N LEU A 89 -5.68 -1.14 -7.55
CA LEU A 89 -5.51 0.24 -7.09
C LEU A 89 -6.56 1.17 -7.70
N LYS A 90 -6.94 0.99 -8.97
CA LYS A 90 -8.04 1.74 -9.60
C LYS A 90 -9.36 1.49 -8.88
N VAL A 91 -9.70 0.22 -8.65
CA VAL A 91 -10.95 -0.16 -7.95
C VAL A 91 -11.01 0.47 -6.55
N VAL A 92 -9.94 0.38 -5.75
CA VAL A 92 -9.96 0.96 -4.39
C VAL A 92 -9.89 2.49 -4.38
N ALA A 93 -9.44 3.11 -5.47
CA ALA A 93 -9.51 4.55 -5.68
C ALA A 93 -10.86 5.01 -6.27
N ASN A 94 -11.86 4.12 -6.31
CA ASN A 94 -13.18 4.34 -6.91
C ASN A 94 -13.12 4.74 -8.39
N LEU A 95 -12.22 4.12 -9.15
CA LEU A 95 -12.03 4.30 -10.58
C LEU A 95 -12.29 2.99 -11.34
N ASP A 96 -12.75 3.09 -12.58
CA ASP A 96 -12.91 1.93 -13.45
C ASP A 96 -11.56 1.24 -13.73
N PRO A 97 -11.45 -0.10 -13.65
CA PRO A 97 -10.22 -0.84 -13.93
C PRO A 97 -9.99 -1.03 -15.44
N VAL A 98 -9.93 0.09 -16.16
CA VAL A 98 -9.66 0.15 -17.60
C VAL A 98 -8.34 0.86 -17.86
N ILE A 99 -7.82 0.73 -19.09
CA ILE A 99 -6.63 1.47 -19.52
C ILE A 99 -7.03 2.90 -19.88
N TYR A 100 -6.38 3.89 -19.26
CA TYR A 100 -6.64 5.30 -19.52
C TYR A 100 -5.71 5.87 -20.59
N GLN A 101 -6.25 6.62 -21.55
CA GLN A 101 -5.45 7.28 -22.59
C GLN A 101 -4.57 8.42 -22.04
N HIS A 102 -5.02 9.05 -20.96
CA HIS A 102 -4.33 10.13 -20.26
C HIS A 102 -4.15 9.78 -18.78
N PRO A 103 -3.17 10.39 -18.09
CA PRO A 103 -3.01 10.17 -16.66
C PRO A 103 -4.29 10.47 -15.89
N LYS A 104 -4.66 9.59 -14.96
CA LYS A 104 -5.85 9.74 -14.14
C LYS A 104 -5.49 9.73 -12.67
N GLU A 105 -6.15 10.59 -11.90
CA GLU A 105 -5.96 10.70 -10.46
C GLU A 105 -7.16 10.12 -9.72
N GLY A 106 -6.89 9.61 -8.53
CA GLY A 106 -7.89 9.09 -7.61
C GLY A 106 -7.39 9.20 -6.18
N ARG A 107 -8.27 8.87 -5.23
CA ARG A 107 -7.98 8.93 -3.80
C ARG A 107 -8.49 7.66 -3.13
N ILE A 108 -7.65 7.08 -2.29
CA ILE A 108 -8.00 5.95 -1.43
C ILE A 108 -8.09 6.51 -0.01
N GLU A 109 -9.25 6.34 0.62
CA GLU A 109 -9.45 6.69 2.03
C GLU A 109 -9.33 5.43 2.87
N LEU A 110 -8.52 5.51 3.93
CA LEU A 110 -8.19 4.40 4.81
C LEU A 110 -8.23 4.88 6.25
N THR A 111 -8.45 3.96 7.17
CA THR A 111 -8.23 4.18 8.61
C THR A 111 -7.19 3.18 9.06
N ILE A 112 -6.09 3.67 9.66
CA ILE A 112 -5.01 2.81 10.17
C ILE A 112 -5.01 2.94 11.68
N GLY A 113 -5.51 1.91 12.37
CA GLY A 113 -5.82 2.02 13.80
C GLY A 113 -6.99 2.99 14.00
N SER A 114 -6.71 4.17 14.55
CA SER A 114 -7.69 5.24 14.76
C SER A 114 -7.42 6.49 13.93
N ASP A 115 -6.33 6.49 13.15
CA ASP A 115 -5.90 7.66 12.39
C ASP A 115 -6.42 7.58 10.95
N PRO A 116 -7.14 8.60 10.46
CA PRO A 116 -7.58 8.67 9.08
C PRO A 116 -6.40 8.99 8.15
N VAL A 117 -6.33 8.31 7.02
CA VAL A 117 -5.26 8.43 6.02
C VAL A 117 -5.86 8.54 4.62
N ALA A 118 -5.37 9.50 3.85
CA ALA A 118 -5.62 9.61 2.42
C ALA A 118 -4.39 9.16 1.64
N VAL A 119 -4.61 8.33 0.62
CA VAL A 119 -3.58 8.02 -0.37
C VAL A 119 -4.03 8.56 -1.72
N HIS A 120 -3.34 9.60 -2.18
CA HIS A 120 -3.53 10.16 -3.51
C HIS A 120 -2.81 9.26 -4.51
N VAL A 121 -3.50 8.84 -5.56
CA VAL A 121 -2.96 7.91 -6.55
C VAL A 121 -3.07 8.52 -7.94
N ARG A 122 -1.97 8.48 -8.69
CA ARG A 122 -1.92 8.90 -10.09
C ARG A 122 -1.48 7.74 -10.97
N PHE A 123 -2.32 7.40 -11.94
CA PHE A 123 -2.11 6.32 -12.90
C PHE A 123 -1.61 6.87 -14.23
N VAL A 124 -0.57 6.27 -14.79
CA VAL A 124 -0.05 6.54 -16.13
C VAL A 124 -0.03 5.22 -16.89
N ASP A 125 -1.07 4.94 -17.66
CA ASP A 125 -1.24 3.66 -18.38
C ASP A 125 -0.69 3.69 -19.81
N THR A 126 -0.33 4.87 -20.32
CA THR A 126 0.15 5.07 -21.70
C THR A 126 1.53 5.72 -21.69
N GLY A 127 2.35 5.32 -22.66
CA GLY A 127 3.73 5.78 -22.81
C GLY A 127 4.75 4.64 -22.76
N PRO A 128 6.05 4.98 -22.86
CA PRO A 128 7.12 3.98 -22.88
C PRO A 128 7.28 3.23 -21.53
N GLU A 129 6.86 3.85 -20.43
CA GLU A 129 6.83 3.22 -19.11
C GLU A 129 5.48 3.52 -18.44
N ARG A 130 4.77 2.45 -18.05
CA ARG A 130 3.52 2.57 -17.29
C ARG A 130 3.84 2.68 -15.81
N SER A 131 3.16 3.57 -15.10
CA SER A 131 3.45 3.84 -13.70
C SER A 131 2.22 4.14 -12.85
N VAL A 132 2.37 3.91 -11.54
CA VAL A 132 1.42 4.36 -10.52
C VAL A 132 2.20 5.07 -9.42
N HIS A 133 1.82 6.32 -9.16
CA HIS A 133 2.38 7.14 -8.10
C HIS A 133 1.40 7.15 -6.94
N LEU A 134 1.86 6.77 -5.75
CA LEU A 134 1.10 6.80 -4.52
C LEU A 134 1.71 7.84 -3.59
N ARG A 135 0.88 8.73 -3.04
CA ARG A 135 1.27 9.73 -2.04
C ARG A 135 0.35 9.64 -0.84
N MET A 136 0.90 9.26 0.30
CA MET A 136 0.19 9.10 1.56
C MET A 136 0.21 10.40 2.37
N GLU A 137 -0.94 10.73 2.94
CA GLU A 137 -1.20 11.90 3.76
C GLU A 137 -2.03 11.50 4.98
N TRP A 138 -1.49 11.71 6.18
CA TRP A 138 -2.22 11.56 7.43
C TRP A 138 -3.18 12.73 7.55
N LEU A 139 -4.47 12.43 7.70
CA LEU A 139 -5.49 13.44 7.89
C LEU A 139 -5.56 13.77 9.38
N GLU A 140 -5.78 15.05 9.71
CA GLU A 140 -6.07 15.41 11.08
C GLU A 140 -7.37 14.72 11.50
N SER A 141 -7.32 13.93 12.58
CA SER A 141 -8.53 13.40 13.19
C SER A 141 -9.45 14.59 13.54
N PRO A 142 -10.72 14.59 13.11
CA PRO A 142 -11.63 15.67 13.49
C PRO A 142 -11.61 15.74 15.01
N ALA A 143 -11.20 16.90 15.53
CA ALA A 143 -11.18 17.15 16.97
C ALA A 143 -12.59 16.85 17.50
N GLY A 144 -12.69 15.81 18.33
CA GLY A 144 -13.93 15.42 19.00
C GLY A 144 -14.38 16.47 20.01
#